data_AF-A0A9E6VX89-F1
#
_entry.id   AF-A0A9E6VX89-F1
#
_cell.length_a   1.000
_cell.length_b   1.000
_cell.length_c   1.000
_cell.angle_alpha   90.00
_cell.angle_beta   90.00
_cell.angle_gamma   90.00
#
_symmetry.space_group_name_H-M   'P 1'
#
loop_
_entity.id
_entity.type
_entity.pdbx_description
1 polymer ?
#
loop_
_entity_poly.entity_id
_entity_poly.type
_entity_poly.pdbx_seq_one_letter_code
_entity_poly.pdbx_strand_id
1 'polypeptide(L)'
;MNSGPDRKLTVILCADVCGYSRLMNRDEGKTLDRLKSTRGIFRKHFGDYGGRIINMTGDGLFGEFSSAVKAVQCAIAIQEQINAEEAEKPKDEQMLYRIGINIGDVIIEGDDLFGGGVNVASRLEALAPVGGLNISGAVYEQVRSSLPERFSYQGERKVKNIAEPVSVFSLAPEGTATGEDNAPSGETYRRLSEEEEARLRAYVRRQAGFYRRAMIFGVLILFLFIINLTSSRDSWWFFWPAIPLSMILLIDAVRIFGKGDRMEDWQSRQFEKLKNRREGGDKP
;
A
#
# COMPACT_ATOMS: atom_id res chain seq x y z
N MET A 1 16.52 -20.12 -4.68
CA MET A 1 16.38 -18.95 -3.80
C MET A 1 15.03 -18.32 -4.11
N ASN A 2 14.07 -18.42 -3.18
CA ASN A 2 12.71 -17.89 -3.34
C ASN A 2 12.76 -16.36 -3.18
N SER A 3 12.90 -15.62 -4.28
CA SER A 3 12.71 -14.16 -4.27
C SER A 3 11.21 -13.87 -4.33
N GLY A 4 10.51 -14.16 -3.24
CA GLY A 4 9.15 -13.65 -3.04
C GLY A 4 9.16 -12.12 -2.97
N PRO A 5 8.00 -11.46 -3.13
CA PRO A 5 7.88 -10.01 -2.95
C PRO A 5 8.41 -9.62 -1.56
N ASP A 6 9.19 -8.54 -1.48
CA ASP A 6 9.78 -8.06 -0.24
C ASP A 6 8.67 -7.56 0.69
N ARG A 7 8.66 -8.06 1.92
CA ARG A 7 7.59 -7.81 2.90
C ARG A 7 8.17 -7.16 4.13
N LYS A 8 7.45 -6.16 4.64
CA LYS A 8 7.84 -5.40 5.82
C LYS A 8 6.62 -5.12 6.67
N LEU A 9 6.78 -5.26 7.98
CA LEU A 9 5.85 -4.72 8.96
C LEU A 9 6.20 -3.23 9.18
N THR A 10 5.27 -2.34 8.91
CA THR A 10 5.50 -0.89 9.04
C THR A 10 4.27 -0.19 9.58
N VAL A 11 4.46 1.03 10.10
CA VAL A 11 3.34 1.91 10.48
C VAL A 11 3.03 2.80 9.31
N ILE A 12 1.75 2.90 8.99
CA ILE A 12 1.24 3.48 7.77
C ILE A 12 0.33 4.65 8.16
N LEU A 13 0.57 5.81 7.56
CA LEU A 13 -0.23 7.01 7.73
C LEU A 13 -0.86 7.38 6.38
N CYS A 14 -2.18 7.48 6.37
CA CYS A 14 -2.97 8.02 5.27
C CYS A 14 -3.57 9.35 5.72
N ALA A 15 -3.52 10.37 4.87
CA ALA A 15 -4.20 11.63 5.08
C ALA A 15 -4.90 12.09 3.81
N ASP A 16 -6.03 12.77 3.94
CA ASP A 16 -6.77 13.31 2.80
C ASP A 16 -7.51 14.62 3.15
N VAL A 17 -7.72 15.47 2.15
CA VAL A 17 -8.39 16.78 2.31
C VAL A 17 -9.90 16.60 2.37
N CYS A 18 -10.54 17.19 3.37
CA CYS A 18 -11.98 17.21 3.48
C CYS A 18 -12.60 18.19 2.48
N GLY A 19 -13.45 17.68 1.58
CA GLY A 19 -14.21 18.52 0.65
C GLY A 19 -13.36 19.17 -0.45
N TYR A 20 -12.28 18.53 -0.89
CA TYR A 20 -11.36 19.05 -1.90
C TYR A 20 -12.05 19.56 -3.18
N SER A 21 -12.99 18.78 -3.74
CA SER A 21 -13.75 19.18 -4.94
C SER A 21 -14.53 20.48 -4.75
N ARG A 22 -15.05 20.73 -3.54
CA ARG A 22 -15.79 21.96 -3.20
C ARG A 22 -14.86 23.17 -3.17
N LEU A 23 -13.66 23.01 -2.62
CA LEU A 23 -12.64 24.07 -2.58
C LEU A 23 -12.14 24.39 -4.01
N MET A 24 -11.89 23.37 -4.82
CA MET A 24 -11.46 23.53 -6.21
C MET A 24 -12.49 24.26 -7.08
N ASN A 25 -13.78 23.93 -6.94
CA ASN A 25 -14.84 24.61 -7.68
C ASN A 25 -15.00 26.09 -7.29
N ARG A 26 -14.57 26.46 -6.07
CA ARG A 26 -14.73 27.83 -5.56
C ARG A 26 -13.59 28.74 -6.00
N ASP A 27 -12.35 28.29 -5.81
CA ASP A 27 -11.14 29.06 -6.13
C ASP A 27 -9.97 28.09 -6.33
N GLU A 28 -9.75 27.69 -7.58
CA GLU A 28 -8.70 26.73 -7.96
C GLU A 28 -7.29 27.24 -7.56
N GLY A 29 -7.00 28.52 -7.82
CA GLY A 29 -5.69 29.11 -7.54
C GLY A 29 -5.35 29.10 -6.06
N LYS A 30 -6.25 29.61 -5.20
CA LYS A 30 -6.05 29.59 -3.75
C LYS A 30 -5.99 28.18 -3.20
N THR A 31 -6.78 27.26 -3.73
CA THR A 31 -6.79 25.86 -3.27
C THR A 31 -5.46 25.18 -3.60
N LEU A 32 -4.91 25.39 -4.81
CA LEU A 32 -3.60 24.84 -5.18
C LEU A 32 -2.46 25.39 -4.33
N ASP A 33 -2.46 26.70 -4.03
CA ASP A 33 -1.41 27.30 -3.21
C ASP A 33 -1.50 26.88 -1.74
N ARG A 34 -2.72 26.74 -1.20
CA ARG A 34 -2.96 26.13 0.13
C ARG A 34 -2.46 24.69 0.16
N LEU A 35 -2.80 23.87 -0.84
CA LEU A 35 -2.34 22.48 -0.93
C LEU A 35 -0.80 22.38 -0.93
N LYS A 36 -0.10 23.29 -1.64
CA LYS A 36 1.37 23.35 -1.60
C LYS A 36 1.90 23.70 -0.22
N SER A 37 1.31 24.69 0.46
CA SER A 37 1.69 25.09 1.82
C SER A 37 1.55 23.91 2.77
N THR A 38 0.39 23.25 2.76
CA THR A 38 0.12 22.14 3.66
C THR A 38 1.01 20.92 3.37
N ARG A 39 1.31 20.63 2.10
CA ARG A 39 2.33 19.61 1.75
C ARG A 39 3.71 19.95 2.33
N GLY A 40 4.06 21.24 2.45
CA GLY A 40 5.27 21.68 3.14
C GLY A 40 5.27 21.33 4.63
N ILE A 41 4.13 21.53 5.31
CA ILE A 41 3.91 21.15 6.71
C ILE A 41 4.11 19.64 6.88
N PHE A 42 3.46 18.83 6.04
CA PHE A 42 3.63 17.38 6.06
C PHE A 42 5.10 16.95 5.86
N ARG A 43 5.80 17.50 4.86
CA ARG A 43 7.23 17.18 4.62
C ARG A 43 8.11 17.49 5.82
N LYS A 44 7.88 18.65 6.45
CA LYS A 44 8.63 19.08 7.64
C LYS A 44 8.43 18.08 8.78
N HIS A 45 7.18 17.83 9.18
CA HIS A 45 6.89 16.93 10.30
C HIS A 45 7.30 15.48 10.00
N PHE A 46 7.13 14.99 8.78
CA PHE A 46 7.66 13.67 8.40
C PHE A 46 9.18 13.60 8.60
N GLY A 47 9.93 14.65 8.22
CA GLY A 47 11.37 14.73 8.47
C GLY A 47 11.71 14.72 9.97
N ASP A 48 11.04 15.57 10.76
CA ASP A 48 11.29 15.75 12.19
C ASP A 48 11.02 14.45 12.99
N TYR A 49 10.00 13.69 12.61
CA TYR A 49 9.62 12.44 13.25
C TYR A 49 10.21 11.18 12.58
N GLY A 50 11.08 11.33 11.57
CA GLY A 50 11.75 10.22 10.89
C GLY A 50 10.81 9.30 10.09
N GLY A 51 9.73 9.87 9.56
CA GLY A 51 8.84 9.22 8.60
C GLY A 51 9.32 9.36 7.17
N ARG A 52 8.86 8.46 6.29
CA ARG A 52 9.10 8.52 4.85
C ARG A 52 7.78 8.75 4.14
N ILE A 53 7.69 9.84 3.38
CA ILE A 53 6.56 10.05 2.48
C ILE A 53 6.75 9.16 1.25
N ILE A 54 5.76 8.34 0.96
CA ILE A 54 5.75 7.41 -0.16
C ILE A 54 5.11 8.09 -1.37
N ASN A 55 3.93 8.68 -1.18
CA ASN A 55 3.19 9.31 -2.27
C ASN A 55 2.40 10.53 -1.75
N MET A 56 2.29 11.57 -2.58
CA MET A 56 1.51 12.80 -2.37
C MET A 56 0.76 13.19 -3.65
N THR A 57 0.05 12.24 -4.25
CA THR A 57 -0.71 12.48 -5.48
C THR A 57 -2.10 13.01 -5.16
N GLY A 58 -2.47 14.12 -5.81
CA GLY A 58 -3.78 14.76 -5.60
C GLY A 58 -3.89 15.43 -4.23
N ASP A 59 -5.01 15.22 -3.56
CA ASP A 59 -5.33 15.66 -2.21
C ASP A 59 -4.86 14.68 -1.12
N GLY A 60 -4.63 13.42 -1.49
CA GLY A 60 -4.15 12.38 -0.59
C GLY A 60 -2.65 12.41 -0.32
N LEU A 61 -2.28 12.03 0.91
CA LEU A 61 -0.91 11.83 1.34
C LEU A 61 -0.75 10.46 1.99
N PHE A 62 0.35 9.80 1.64
CA PHE A 62 0.69 8.49 2.13
C PHE A 62 2.14 8.42 2.58
N GLY A 63 2.36 7.85 3.76
CA GLY A 63 3.71 7.68 4.28
C GLY A 63 3.83 6.57 5.31
N GLU A 64 5.08 6.22 5.60
CA GLU A 64 5.42 5.17 6.56
C GLU A 64 6.33 5.67 7.70
N PHE A 65 6.25 4.97 8.82
CA PHE A 65 7.10 5.15 9.98
C PHE A 65 7.54 3.77 10.51
N SER A 66 8.76 3.73 11.05
CA SER A 66 9.25 2.55 11.79
C SER A 66 8.71 2.46 13.21
N SER A 67 8.10 3.54 13.74
CA SER A 67 7.61 3.63 15.12
C SER A 67 6.18 4.16 15.16
N ALA A 68 5.29 3.43 15.86
CA ALA A 68 3.89 3.83 16.06
C ALA A 68 3.77 5.13 16.87
N VAL A 69 4.59 5.28 17.91
CA VAL A 69 4.62 6.49 18.74
C VAL A 69 4.97 7.71 17.90
N LYS A 70 6.03 7.63 17.09
CA LYS A 70 6.45 8.73 16.22
C LYS A 70 5.41 9.06 15.15
N ALA A 71 4.77 8.05 14.56
CA ALA A 71 3.70 8.26 13.58
C ALA A 71 2.52 9.04 14.19
N VAL A 72 2.09 8.64 15.39
CA VAL A 72 0.97 9.31 16.08
C VAL A 72 1.35 10.72 16.52
N GLN A 73 2.55 10.93 17.08
CA GLN A 73 3.02 12.27 17.45
C GLN A 73 3.13 13.20 16.23
N CYS A 74 3.65 12.69 15.12
CA CYS A 74 3.71 13.41 13.85
C CYS A 74 2.31 13.82 13.37
N ALA A 75 1.36 12.87 13.37
CA ALA A 75 -0.02 13.15 12.97
C ALA A 75 -0.72 14.18 13.86
N ILE A 76 -0.50 14.12 15.18
CA ILE A 76 -1.02 15.11 16.13
C ILE A 76 -0.43 16.49 15.83
N ALA A 77 0.90 16.60 15.68
CA ALA A 77 1.56 17.88 15.40
C ALA A 77 1.10 18.50 14.07
N ILE A 78 0.90 17.66 13.04
CA ILE A 78 0.36 18.09 11.75
C ILE A 78 -1.07 18.62 11.92
N GLN A 79 -1.95 17.89 12.62
CA GLN A 79 -3.33 18.32 12.81
C GLN A 79 -3.42 19.58 13.67
N GLU A 80 -2.66 19.69 14.75
CA GLU A 80 -2.63 20.88 15.59
C GLU A 80 -2.19 22.11 14.79
N GLN A 81 -1.15 21.99 13.97
CA GLN A 81 -0.68 23.10 13.14
C GLN A 81 -1.72 23.48 12.06
N ILE A 82 -2.23 22.52 11.28
CA ILE A 82 -3.20 22.80 10.22
C ILE A 82 -4.48 23.39 10.81
N ASN A 83 -5.02 22.79 11.88
CA ASN A 83 -6.24 23.27 12.50
C ASN A 83 -6.07 24.70 13.06
N ALA A 84 -4.90 25.03 13.62
CA ALA A 84 -4.61 26.39 14.07
C ALA A 84 -4.56 27.39 12.90
N GLU A 85 -3.87 27.05 11.80
CA GLU A 85 -3.78 27.90 10.61
C GLU A 85 -5.14 28.07 9.89
N GLU A 86 -6.01 27.08 9.96
CA GLU A 86 -7.35 27.11 9.35
C GLU A 86 -8.42 27.72 10.27
N ALA A 87 -8.22 27.74 11.59
CA ALA A 87 -9.19 28.30 12.55
C ALA A 87 -9.47 29.79 12.33
N GLU A 88 -8.52 30.54 11.76
CA GLU A 88 -8.67 31.96 11.44
C GLU A 88 -9.54 32.22 10.20
N LYS A 89 -9.88 31.18 9.43
CA LYS A 89 -10.59 31.28 8.15
C LYS A 89 -12.08 30.98 8.30
N PRO A 90 -12.94 31.48 7.39
CA PRO A 90 -14.34 31.08 7.32
C PRO A 90 -14.47 29.56 7.18
N LYS A 91 -15.40 28.93 7.91
CA LYS A 91 -15.59 27.46 7.93
C LYS A 91 -15.73 26.85 6.54
N ASP A 92 -16.38 27.57 5.64
CA ASP A 92 -16.61 27.16 4.25
C ASP A 92 -15.36 27.29 3.36
N GLU A 93 -14.27 27.86 3.86
CA GLU A 93 -12.97 27.94 3.19
C GLU A 93 -11.88 27.07 3.84
N GLN A 94 -12.15 26.48 5.01
CA GLN A 94 -11.16 25.70 5.73
C GLN A 94 -10.72 24.45 4.96
N MET A 95 -9.40 24.26 4.84
CA MET A 95 -8.78 23.07 4.26
C MET A 95 -8.31 22.13 5.37
N LEU A 96 -9.25 21.36 5.91
CA LEU A 96 -9.00 20.41 7.00
C LEU A 96 -8.66 19.03 6.45
N TYR A 97 -7.91 18.26 7.23
CA TYR A 97 -7.49 16.91 6.86
C TYR A 97 -8.14 15.87 7.77
N ARG A 98 -8.34 14.67 7.22
CA ARG A 98 -8.56 13.45 7.99
C ARG A 98 -7.27 12.64 7.98
N ILE A 99 -6.95 11.98 9.08
CA ILE A 99 -5.77 11.11 9.18
C ILE A 99 -6.15 9.74 9.71
N GLY A 100 -5.63 8.69 9.09
CA GLY A 100 -5.75 7.29 9.49
C GLY A 100 -4.39 6.65 9.69
N ILE A 101 -4.19 5.95 10.81
CA ILE A 101 -2.92 5.27 11.13
C ILE A 101 -3.15 3.80 11.43
N ASN A 102 -2.40 2.94 10.77
CA ASN A 102 -2.42 1.50 11.03
C ASN A 102 -1.00 0.93 11.09
N ILE A 103 -0.81 -0.17 11.80
CA ILE A 103 0.39 -1.02 11.69
C ILE A 103 0.00 -2.31 10.97
N GLY A 104 0.80 -2.72 9.99
CA GLY A 104 0.49 -3.94 9.25
C GLY A 104 1.56 -4.34 8.25
N ASP A 105 1.48 -5.59 7.81
CA ASP A 105 2.35 -6.14 6.78
C ASP A 105 2.03 -5.50 5.42
N VAL A 106 3.08 -5.01 4.77
CA VAL A 106 3.04 -4.46 3.43
C VAL A 106 4.08 -5.12 2.54
N ILE A 107 3.80 -5.09 1.25
CA ILE A 107 4.72 -5.48 0.18
C ILE A 107 5.39 -4.20 -0.34
N ILE A 108 6.71 -4.22 -0.43
CA ILE A 108 7.50 -3.12 -0.99
C ILE A 108 7.73 -3.42 -2.47
N GLU A 109 7.36 -2.48 -3.34
CA GLU A 109 7.70 -2.53 -4.76
C GLU A 109 8.27 -1.18 -5.20
N GLY A 110 9.59 -1.10 -5.33
CA GLY A 110 10.28 0.16 -5.58
C GLY A 110 10.17 1.10 -4.38
N ASP A 111 9.60 2.28 -4.61
CA ASP A 111 9.36 3.28 -3.56
C ASP A 111 7.95 3.22 -2.97
N ASP A 112 7.06 2.39 -3.51
CA ASP A 112 5.66 2.24 -3.12
C ASP A 112 5.42 1.08 -2.12
N LEU A 113 4.31 1.16 -1.37
CA LEU A 113 3.87 0.14 -0.41
C LEU A 113 2.45 -0.35 -0.74
N PHE A 114 2.27 -1.67 -0.68
CA PHE A 114 1.00 -2.32 -1.02
C PHE A 114 0.56 -3.30 0.05
N GLY A 115 -0.75 -3.58 0.12
CA GLY A 115 -1.29 -4.70 0.90
C GLY A 115 -2.38 -4.31 1.88
N GLY A 116 -2.83 -5.31 2.65
CA GLY A 116 -3.94 -5.14 3.59
C GLY A 116 -3.71 -4.04 4.64
N GLY A 117 -2.47 -3.86 5.09
CA GLY A 117 -2.12 -2.81 6.05
C GLY A 117 -2.45 -1.40 5.55
N VAL A 118 -2.26 -1.14 4.26
CA VAL A 118 -2.55 0.15 3.61
C VAL A 118 -4.06 0.39 3.53
N ASN A 119 -4.81 -0.65 3.16
CA ASN A 119 -6.26 -0.60 3.07
C ASN A 119 -6.94 -0.31 4.42
N VAL A 120 -6.37 -0.79 5.53
CA VAL A 120 -6.85 -0.41 6.87
C VAL A 120 -6.61 1.06 7.14
N ALA A 121 -5.40 1.56 6.90
CA ALA A 121 -5.04 2.96 7.18
C ALA A 121 -5.94 3.93 6.40
N SER A 122 -6.18 3.67 5.11
CA SER A 122 -7.08 4.50 4.30
C SER A 122 -8.53 4.40 4.76
N ARG A 123 -8.98 3.24 5.23
CA ARG A 123 -10.32 3.11 5.80
C ARG A 123 -10.47 3.84 7.12
N LEU A 124 -9.44 3.87 7.95
CA LEU A 124 -9.43 4.64 9.19
C LEU A 124 -9.47 6.13 8.92
N GLU A 125 -8.70 6.61 7.94
CA GLU A 125 -8.73 8.01 7.47
C GLU A 125 -10.14 8.40 7.05
N ALA A 126 -10.78 7.61 6.18
CA ALA A 126 -12.12 7.91 5.69
C ALA A 126 -13.20 7.92 6.79
N LEU A 127 -12.93 7.30 7.95
CA LEU A 127 -13.81 7.29 9.12
C LEU A 127 -13.40 8.33 10.18
N ALA A 128 -12.28 9.04 9.98
CA ALA A 128 -11.79 9.99 10.96
C ALA A 128 -12.69 11.24 10.99
N PRO A 129 -12.85 11.88 12.16
CA PRO A 129 -13.47 13.18 12.22
C PRO A 129 -12.67 14.18 11.39
N VAL A 130 -13.36 15.15 10.78
CA VAL A 130 -12.73 16.25 10.04
C VAL A 130 -11.79 17.01 10.98
N GLY A 131 -10.53 17.20 10.57
CA GLY A 131 -9.49 17.82 11.40
C GLY A 131 -8.97 16.93 12.53
N GLY A 132 -9.37 15.66 12.58
CA GLY A 132 -8.92 14.71 13.59
C GLY A 132 -8.27 13.47 13.00
N LEU A 133 -8.07 12.46 13.84
CA LEU A 133 -7.34 11.26 13.46
C LEU A 133 -7.97 10.00 14.04
N ASN A 134 -7.86 8.90 13.29
CA ASN A 134 -8.22 7.56 13.71
C ASN A 134 -7.00 6.64 13.67
N ILE A 135 -6.88 5.78 14.66
CA ILE A 135 -5.84 4.77 14.75
C ILE A 135 -6.45 3.38 14.97
N SER A 136 -5.79 2.34 14.45
CA SER A 136 -6.19 0.96 14.75
C SER A 136 -5.87 0.59 16.19
N GLY A 137 -6.57 -0.41 16.73
CA GLY A 137 -6.29 -0.95 18.06
C GLY A 137 -4.84 -1.45 18.20
N ALA A 138 -4.27 -2.00 17.13
CA ALA A 138 -2.87 -2.41 17.11
C ALA A 138 -1.90 -1.23 17.29
N VAL A 139 -2.22 -0.05 16.74
CA VAL A 139 -1.45 1.17 16.98
C VAL A 139 -1.71 1.70 18.40
N TYR A 140 -2.97 1.70 18.85
CA TYR A 140 -3.34 2.15 20.19
C TYR A 140 -2.58 1.39 21.29
N GLU A 141 -2.47 0.07 21.18
CA GLU A 141 -1.70 -0.75 22.12
C GLU A 141 -0.22 -0.36 22.22
N GLN A 142 0.37 0.13 21.14
CA GLN A 142 1.77 0.57 21.13
C GLN A 142 1.95 1.98 21.71
N VAL A 143 0.91 2.82 21.71
CA VAL A 143 1.01 4.24 22.11
C VAL A 143 0.31 4.56 23.42
N ARG A 144 -0.55 3.69 23.95
CA ARG A 144 -1.37 3.95 25.15
C ARG A 144 -0.57 4.32 26.41
N SER A 145 0.67 3.87 26.52
CA SER A 145 1.58 4.24 27.62
C SER A 145 2.19 5.63 27.47
N SER A 146 2.27 6.14 26.23
CA SER A 146 2.91 7.42 25.90
C SER A 146 1.89 8.54 25.68
N LEU A 147 0.65 8.21 25.31
CA LEU A 147 -0.42 9.16 24.98
C LEU A 147 -1.78 8.74 25.58
N PRO A 148 -1.89 8.53 26.90
CA PRO A 148 -3.03 7.83 27.51
C PRO A 148 -4.39 8.53 27.40
N GLU A 149 -4.45 9.86 27.21
CA GLU A 149 -5.71 10.63 27.43
C GLU A 149 -6.28 11.34 26.19
N ARG A 150 -5.78 11.05 24.99
CA ARG A 150 -6.22 11.74 23.76
C ARG A 150 -7.20 10.96 22.89
N PHE A 151 -7.41 9.68 23.17
CA PHE A 151 -8.12 8.78 22.25
C PHE A 151 -9.40 8.20 22.86
N SER A 152 -10.49 8.29 22.10
CA SER A 152 -11.79 7.68 22.40
C SER A 152 -11.98 6.39 21.59
N TYR A 153 -12.48 5.33 22.23
CA TYR A 153 -12.80 4.09 21.53
C TYR A 153 -14.11 4.25 20.72
N GLN A 154 -14.06 3.97 19.42
CA GLN A 154 -15.18 4.12 18.46
C GLN A 154 -15.83 2.77 18.07
N GLY A 155 -15.41 1.69 18.73
CA GLY A 155 -15.87 0.35 18.45
C GLY A 155 -15.09 -0.34 17.33
N GLU A 156 -15.58 -1.53 16.98
CA GLU A 156 -15.03 -2.34 15.90
C GLU A 156 -15.62 -1.96 14.55
N ARG A 157 -14.81 -2.04 13.49
CA ARG A 157 -15.21 -1.80 12.11
C ARG A 157 -14.73 -2.93 11.21
N LYS A 158 -15.67 -3.49 10.44
CA LYS A 158 -15.31 -4.43 9.35
C LYS A 158 -14.71 -3.64 8.18
N VAL A 159 -13.49 -4.01 7.82
CA VAL A 159 -12.81 -3.49 6.63
C VAL A 159 -12.95 -4.52 5.52
N LYS A 160 -13.22 -4.06 4.29
CA LYS A 160 -13.32 -4.95 3.12
C LYS A 160 -11.99 -5.70 2.96
N ASN A 161 -12.05 -7.00 2.70
CA ASN A 161 -10.89 -7.89 2.50
C ASN A 161 -10.05 -8.19 3.76
N ILE A 162 -10.59 -7.98 4.97
CA ILE A 162 -9.95 -8.37 6.24
C ILE A 162 -10.91 -9.25 7.03
N ALA A 163 -10.40 -10.40 7.50
CA ALA A 163 -11.21 -11.41 8.18
C ALA A 163 -11.68 -10.95 9.56
N GLU A 164 -10.80 -10.29 10.30
CA GLU A 164 -11.07 -9.81 11.66
C GLU A 164 -11.47 -8.32 11.65
N PRO A 165 -12.47 -7.93 12.45
CA PRO A 165 -12.83 -6.53 12.59
C PRO A 165 -11.69 -5.74 13.27
N VAL A 166 -11.51 -4.49 12.83
CA VAL A 166 -10.46 -3.61 13.37
C VAL A 166 -11.08 -2.70 14.42
N SER A 167 -10.54 -2.73 15.65
CA SER A 167 -10.86 -1.76 16.69
C SER A 167 -10.37 -0.37 16.29
N VAL A 168 -11.22 0.66 16.43
CA VAL A 168 -10.90 2.04 16.04
C VAL A 168 -10.85 2.94 17.26
N PHE A 169 -9.78 3.74 17.37
CA PHE A 169 -9.63 4.78 18.37
C PHE A 169 -9.50 6.13 17.68
N SER A 170 -10.21 7.15 18.18
CA SER A 170 -10.31 8.45 17.54
C SER A 170 -9.91 9.58 18.45
N LEU A 171 -9.16 10.53 17.91
CA LEU A 171 -8.90 11.84 18.48
C LEU A 171 -9.62 12.87 17.61
N ALA A 172 -10.61 13.54 18.21
CA ALA A 172 -11.33 14.64 17.59
C ALA A 172 -10.55 15.96 17.80
N PRO A 173 -10.68 16.94 16.88
CA PRO A 173 -10.12 18.27 17.13
C PRO A 173 -10.83 18.96 18.31
N GLU A 174 -10.09 19.82 19.01
CA GLU A 174 -10.65 20.62 20.09
C GLU A 174 -11.76 21.55 19.55
N GLY A 175 -12.97 21.45 20.12
CA GLY A 175 -14.09 22.35 19.79
C GLY A 175 -15.09 21.87 18.74
N THR A 176 -14.96 20.65 18.18
CA THR A 176 -15.97 20.09 17.26
C THR A 176 -16.77 18.96 17.91
N ALA A 177 -18.04 19.23 18.21
CA ALA A 177 -19.03 18.18 18.41
C ALA A 177 -19.21 17.40 17.09
N THR A 178 -19.33 16.08 17.22
CA THR A 178 -19.62 15.11 16.15
C THR A 178 -20.73 15.62 15.22
N GLY A 179 -20.34 16.05 14.02
CA GLY A 179 -21.24 16.60 13.01
C GLY A 179 -21.06 15.89 11.68
N GLU A 180 -22.17 15.37 11.18
CA GLU A 180 -22.34 14.60 9.96
C GLU A 180 -21.88 15.37 8.72
N ASP A 181 -20.70 15.06 8.20
CA ASP A 181 -20.33 15.32 6.81
C ASP A 181 -19.65 14.04 6.25
N ASN A 182 -20.43 12.96 6.27
CA ASN A 182 -20.01 11.62 5.84
C ASN A 182 -20.18 11.46 4.33
N ALA A 183 -19.28 12.07 3.55
CA ALA A 183 -18.98 11.60 2.19
C ALA A 183 -17.50 11.17 2.14
N PRO A 184 -17.19 9.89 1.90
CA PRO A 184 -15.82 9.42 1.84
C PRO A 184 -15.15 9.93 0.57
N SER A 185 -14.12 10.78 0.71
CA SER A 185 -13.22 11.22 -0.36
C SER A 185 -12.17 10.16 -0.74
N GLY A 186 -12.25 8.96 -0.15
CA GLY A 186 -11.43 7.81 -0.52
C GLY A 186 -11.63 7.30 -1.95
N GLU A 187 -12.34 8.00 -2.84
CA GLU A 187 -12.48 7.66 -4.27
C GLU A 187 -11.12 7.61 -4.99
N THR A 188 -10.19 8.51 -4.66
CA THR A 188 -8.87 8.56 -5.30
C THR A 188 -8.06 7.30 -5.00
N TYR A 189 -8.01 6.88 -3.72
CA TYR A 189 -7.35 5.62 -3.35
C TYR A 189 -8.17 4.38 -3.75
N ARG A 190 -9.51 4.43 -3.72
CA ARG A 190 -10.36 3.32 -4.16
C ARG A 190 -10.15 3.01 -5.65
N ARG A 191 -9.97 4.05 -6.47
CA ARG A 191 -9.65 3.93 -7.90
C ARG A 191 -8.24 3.36 -8.10
N LEU A 192 -7.25 3.80 -7.31
CA LEU A 192 -5.91 3.21 -7.29
C LEU A 192 -5.95 1.73 -6.88
N SER A 193 -6.65 1.38 -5.80
CA SER A 193 -6.79 0.02 -5.29
C SER A 193 -7.48 -0.92 -6.29
N GLU A 194 -8.48 -0.48 -7.06
CA GLU A 194 -9.16 -1.33 -8.04
C GLU A 194 -8.28 -1.61 -9.28
N GLU A 195 -7.57 -0.60 -9.78
CA GLU A 195 -6.60 -0.77 -10.87
C GLU A 195 -5.39 -1.61 -10.42
N GLU A 196 -4.92 -1.40 -9.20
CA GLU A 196 -3.79 -2.11 -8.59
C GLU A 196 -4.15 -3.55 -8.21
N GLU A 197 -5.35 -3.81 -7.67
CA GLU A 197 -5.86 -5.17 -7.48
C GLU A 197 -6.01 -5.90 -8.82
N ALA A 198 -6.44 -5.20 -9.88
CA ALA A 198 -6.48 -5.78 -11.22
C ALA A 198 -5.08 -6.13 -11.73
N ARG A 199 -4.07 -5.29 -11.48
CA ARG A 199 -2.65 -5.55 -11.80
C ARG A 199 -2.07 -6.70 -10.97
N LEU A 200 -2.34 -6.75 -9.66
CA LEU A 200 -1.90 -7.83 -8.77
C LEU A 200 -2.54 -9.16 -9.15
N ARG A 201 -3.84 -9.15 -9.46
CA ARG A 201 -4.56 -10.33 -9.99
C ARG A 201 -4.02 -10.75 -11.35
N ALA A 202 -3.65 -9.80 -12.22
CA ALA A 202 -3.03 -10.10 -13.51
C ALA A 202 -1.64 -10.73 -13.33
N TYR A 203 -0.82 -10.22 -12.41
CA TYR A 203 0.48 -10.78 -12.04
C TYR A 203 0.35 -12.22 -11.51
N VAL A 204 -0.56 -12.47 -10.56
CA VAL A 204 -0.82 -13.80 -9.99
C VAL A 204 -1.37 -14.77 -11.04
N ARG A 205 -2.29 -14.32 -11.91
CA ARG A 205 -2.81 -15.15 -13.02
C ARG A 205 -1.72 -15.58 -13.98
N ARG A 206 -0.73 -14.70 -14.22
CA ARG A 206 0.39 -14.98 -15.14
C ARG A 206 1.23 -16.17 -14.67
N GLN A 207 1.36 -16.39 -13.36
CA GLN A 207 2.05 -17.55 -12.80
C GLN A 207 1.13 -18.76 -12.55
N ALA A 208 -0.10 -18.55 -12.06
CA ALA A 208 -0.99 -19.63 -11.67
C ALA A 208 -1.44 -20.53 -12.84
N GLY A 209 -1.58 -19.98 -14.05
CA GLY A 209 -1.97 -20.75 -15.24
C GLY A 209 -0.94 -21.81 -15.64
N PHE A 210 0.35 -21.52 -15.45
CA PHE A 210 1.44 -22.45 -15.75
C PHE A 210 1.47 -23.62 -14.76
N TYR A 211 1.44 -23.34 -13.44
CA TYR A 211 1.49 -24.38 -12.42
C TYR A 211 0.29 -25.32 -12.46
N ARG A 212 -0.91 -24.82 -12.81
CA ARG A 212 -2.09 -25.67 -13.01
C ARG A 212 -1.91 -26.64 -14.19
N ARG A 213 -1.39 -26.15 -15.32
CA ARG A 213 -1.08 -27.02 -16.48
C ARG A 213 0.02 -28.02 -16.14
N ALA A 214 1.09 -27.57 -15.47
CA ALA A 214 2.18 -28.42 -15.02
C ALA A 214 1.73 -29.52 -14.05
N MET A 215 0.85 -29.21 -13.11
CA MET A 215 0.27 -30.19 -12.19
C MET A 215 -0.54 -31.25 -12.95
N ILE A 216 -1.39 -30.85 -13.92
CA ILE A 216 -2.19 -31.79 -14.72
C ILE A 216 -1.27 -32.73 -15.54
N PHE A 217 -0.23 -32.20 -16.18
CA PHE A 217 0.73 -33.02 -16.91
C PHE A 217 1.51 -33.96 -15.99
N GLY A 218 1.91 -33.51 -14.79
CA GLY A 218 2.56 -34.35 -13.80
C GLY A 218 1.69 -35.52 -13.33
N VAL A 219 0.40 -35.27 -13.08
CA VAL A 219 -0.57 -36.31 -12.71
C VAL A 219 -0.78 -37.31 -13.86
N LEU A 220 -0.90 -36.83 -15.10
CA LEU A 220 -1.03 -37.69 -16.29
C LEU A 220 0.20 -38.58 -16.51
N ILE A 221 1.40 -38.03 -16.38
CA ILE A 221 2.65 -38.79 -16.52
C ILE A 221 2.77 -39.82 -15.40
N LEU A 222 2.45 -39.46 -14.16
CA LEU A 222 2.43 -40.39 -13.03
C LEU A 222 1.42 -41.53 -13.26
N PHE A 223 0.24 -41.21 -13.78
CA PHE A 223 -0.78 -42.19 -14.10
C PHE A 223 -0.33 -43.16 -15.22
N LEU A 224 0.26 -42.64 -16.30
CA LEU A 224 0.83 -43.45 -17.38
C LEU A 224 2.00 -44.33 -16.90
N PHE A 225 2.82 -43.82 -15.98
CA PHE A 225 3.89 -44.57 -15.34
C PHE A 225 3.33 -45.75 -14.53
N ILE A 226 2.27 -45.53 -13.75
CA ILE A 226 1.59 -46.59 -12.98
C ILE A 226 1.01 -47.67 -13.92
N ILE A 227 0.35 -47.27 -15.01
CA ILE A 227 -0.18 -48.22 -16.01
C ILE A 227 0.95 -49.03 -16.65
N ASN A 228 2.05 -48.38 -17.02
CA ASN A 228 3.22 -49.04 -17.59
C ASN A 228 3.76 -50.11 -16.61
N LEU A 229 3.84 -49.78 -15.33
CA LEU A 229 4.30 -50.69 -14.27
C LEU A 229 3.41 -51.94 -14.11
N THR A 230 2.10 -51.81 -14.37
CA THR A 230 1.14 -52.93 -14.36
C THR A 230 1.04 -53.70 -15.67
N SER A 231 1.27 -53.07 -16.82
CA SER A 231 0.98 -53.63 -18.14
C SER A 231 2.19 -54.26 -18.83
N SER A 232 3.42 -53.80 -18.57
CA SER A 232 4.62 -54.35 -19.21
C SER A 232 5.89 -53.99 -18.43
N ARG A 233 6.52 -54.98 -17.81
CA ARG A 233 7.77 -54.80 -17.04
C ARG A 233 9.02 -54.61 -17.89
N ASP A 234 9.01 -55.09 -19.13
CA ASP A 234 10.20 -55.08 -20.01
C ASP A 234 10.22 -53.93 -21.03
N SER A 235 9.12 -53.16 -21.14
CA SER A 235 8.96 -52.12 -22.17
C SER A 235 8.44 -50.80 -21.58
N TRP A 236 9.32 -49.79 -21.54
CA TRP A 236 9.05 -48.46 -20.99
C TRP A 236 8.31 -47.56 -21.99
N TRP A 237 7.16 -47.99 -22.47
CA TRP A 237 6.40 -47.27 -23.51
C TRP A 237 5.85 -45.91 -23.05
N PHE A 238 5.78 -45.64 -21.74
CA PHE A 238 5.26 -44.37 -21.21
C PHE A 238 6.07 -43.13 -21.65
N PHE A 239 7.35 -43.31 -22.02
CA PHE A 239 8.21 -42.22 -22.49
C PHE A 239 7.70 -41.60 -23.79
N TRP A 240 7.11 -42.39 -24.69
CA TRP A 240 6.61 -41.93 -25.99
C TRP A 240 5.53 -40.86 -25.88
N PRO A 241 4.48 -41.00 -25.04
CA PRO A 241 3.54 -39.92 -24.77
C PRO A 241 4.09 -38.83 -23.83
N ALA A 242 5.01 -39.17 -22.91
CA ALA A 242 5.55 -38.20 -21.95
C ALA A 242 6.47 -37.13 -22.60
N ILE A 243 7.24 -37.50 -23.63
CA ILE A 243 8.18 -36.60 -24.30
C ILE A 243 7.46 -35.40 -24.96
N PRO A 244 6.45 -35.58 -25.83
CA PRO A 244 5.70 -34.46 -26.41
C PRO A 244 5.02 -33.58 -25.35
N LEU A 245 4.45 -34.18 -24.30
CA LEU A 245 3.79 -33.45 -23.21
C LEU A 245 4.79 -32.58 -22.42
N SER A 246 5.99 -33.12 -22.16
CA SER A 246 7.07 -32.39 -21.50
C SER A 246 7.61 -31.25 -22.36
N MET A 247 7.67 -31.43 -23.68
CA MET A 247 8.13 -30.43 -24.64
C MET A 247 7.14 -29.26 -24.76
N ILE A 248 5.84 -29.51 -24.73
CA ILE A 248 4.81 -28.45 -24.71
C ILE A 248 4.93 -27.59 -23.44
N LEU A 249 5.16 -28.22 -22.29
CA LEU A 249 5.36 -27.53 -21.02
C LEU A 249 6.66 -26.69 -21.03
N LEU A 250 7.73 -27.23 -21.64
CA LEU A 250 8.99 -26.51 -21.82
C LEU A 250 8.83 -25.27 -22.72
N ILE A 251 8.09 -25.38 -23.83
CA ILE A 251 7.80 -24.24 -24.73
C ILE A 251 6.97 -23.16 -24.00
N ASP A 252 5.97 -23.57 -23.22
CA ASP A 252 5.18 -22.67 -22.37
C ASP A 252 6.06 -21.97 -21.31
N ALA A 253 6.98 -22.71 -20.69
CA ALA A 253 7.95 -22.15 -19.74
C ALA A 253 8.87 -21.12 -20.42
N VAL A 254 9.43 -21.44 -21.58
CA VAL A 254 10.29 -20.52 -22.34
C VAL A 254 9.51 -19.27 -22.80
N ARG A 255 8.24 -19.37 -23.18
CA ARG A 255 7.43 -18.20 -23.52
C ARG A 255 7.11 -17.30 -22.33
N ILE A 256 6.91 -17.88 -21.15
CA ILE A 256 6.55 -17.14 -19.92
C ILE A 256 7.79 -16.55 -19.25
N PHE A 257 8.91 -17.28 -19.25
CA PHE A 257 10.15 -16.90 -18.55
C PHE A 257 11.26 -16.38 -19.47
N GLY A 258 11.20 -16.64 -20.78
CA GLY A 258 12.26 -16.36 -21.75
C GLY A 258 12.08 -15.10 -22.61
N LYS A 259 10.97 -14.36 -22.51
CA LYS A 259 10.93 -12.98 -23.03
C LYS A 259 11.67 -12.07 -22.05
N GLY A 260 12.94 -11.81 -22.37
CA GLY A 260 13.86 -10.96 -21.65
C GLY A 260 13.34 -9.53 -21.56
N ASP A 261 12.91 -9.16 -20.36
CA ASP A 261 12.74 -7.76 -19.93
C ASP A 261 13.30 -7.57 -18.50
N ARG A 262 13.78 -8.65 -17.87
CA ARG A 262 14.31 -8.61 -16.48
C ARG A 262 15.81 -8.47 -16.39
N MET A 263 16.55 -8.74 -17.47
CA MET A 263 18.01 -8.74 -17.45
C MET A 263 18.59 -7.43 -18.01
N GLU A 264 18.03 -6.89 -19.10
CA GLU A 264 18.42 -5.58 -19.67
C GLU A 264 18.10 -4.42 -18.71
N ASP A 265 16.95 -4.48 -18.04
CA ASP A 265 16.53 -3.49 -17.04
C ASP A 265 17.39 -3.50 -15.78
N TRP A 266 17.81 -4.68 -15.34
CA TRP A 266 18.71 -4.81 -14.19
C TRP A 266 20.11 -4.34 -14.56
N GLN A 267 20.62 -4.71 -15.74
CA GLN A 267 21.93 -4.27 -16.21
C GLN A 267 21.98 -2.76 -16.42
N SER A 268 20.94 -2.16 -17.04
CA SER A 268 20.85 -0.71 -17.27
C SER A 268 20.87 0.06 -15.94
N ARG A 269 20.11 -0.41 -14.94
CA ARG A 269 20.10 0.18 -13.59
C ARG A 269 21.43 0.03 -12.85
N GLN A 270 22.17 -1.06 -13.07
CA GLN A 270 23.52 -1.22 -12.49
C GLN A 270 24.54 -0.32 -13.19
N PHE A 271 24.45 -0.17 -14.51
CA PHE A 271 25.30 0.73 -15.29
C PHE A 271 25.10 2.19 -14.88
N GLU A 272 23.85 2.62 -14.67
CA GLU A 272 23.53 3.99 -14.26
C GLU A 272 24.01 4.29 -12.83
N LYS A 273 23.92 3.32 -11.91
CA LYS A 273 24.50 3.42 -10.56
C LYS A 273 26.02 3.54 -10.58
N LEU A 274 26.71 2.83 -11.48
CA LEU A 274 28.17 2.92 -11.61
C LEU A 274 28.62 4.22 -12.27
N LYS A 275 27.85 4.73 -13.24
CA LYS A 275 28.10 6.03 -13.88
C LYS A 275 27.98 7.18 -12.88
N ASN A 276 26.88 7.24 -12.12
CA ASN A 276 26.65 8.28 -11.11
C ASN A 276 27.69 8.25 -9.98
N ARG A 277 28.24 7.07 -9.65
CA ARG A 277 29.30 6.93 -8.64
C ARG A 277 30.68 7.38 -9.12
N ARG A 278 30.94 7.37 -10.44
CA ARG A 278 32.13 7.98 -11.04
C ARG A 278 31.97 9.49 -11.22
N GLU A 279 30.79 9.96 -11.63
CA GLU A 279 30.54 11.40 -11.84
C GLU A 279 30.39 12.19 -10.54
N GLY A 280 30.03 11.54 -9.42
CA GLY A 280 30.01 12.15 -8.08
C GLY A 280 31.31 12.03 -7.28
N GLY A 281 32.33 11.35 -7.82
CA GLY A 281 33.59 11.05 -7.14
C GLY A 281 34.76 11.97 -7.51
N ASP A 282 34.55 12.93 -8.40
CA ASP A 282 35.60 13.86 -8.84
C ASP A 282 35.03 15.28 -8.89
N LYS A 283 34.93 15.90 -7.71
CA LYS A 283 34.96 17.35 -7.57
C LYS A 283 35.96 17.67 -6.46
N PRO A 284 37.04 18.41 -6.75
CA PRO A 284 38.00 18.86 -5.74
C PRO A 284 37.36 19.81 -4.73
#